data_AF-A0A8T2QMK1-F1
#
_entry.id   AF-A0A8T2QMK1-F1
#
_cell.length_a   1.000
_cell.length_b   1.000
_cell.length_c   1.000
_cell.angle_alpha   90.00
_cell.angle_beta   90.00
_cell.angle_gamma   90.00
#
_symmetry.space_group_name_H-M   'P 1'
#
loop_
_entity.id
_entity.type
_entity.pdbx_description
1 polymer ?
#
loop_
_entity_poly.entity_id
_entity_poly.type
_entity_poly.pdbx_seq_one_letter_code
_entity_poly.pdbx_strand_id
1 'polypeptide(L)'
;MGNQKRVRQHVLLSATLDDDVMELASISLTNPARIGLSEPLLHGTKCNGEVCIDAEQNMDENTKNGPGSNKLEYSMPSQLVQKYVTVPGNLRLVTLLVVLHIWMEKTSGHKVVVFLSTCDSVDFHYALLSDFLWSFSPADEQNCSKSLIDCKCFRLHGNMSQQDRTETFLEFNKQSSALLLCTDVAARGLDIPKVTHIIQYDPPGDANAYVHRVGRTARLGRKGEALLFLQSCEKNYLSELQKHGVALEEVSFRDIWTRLFKQQKFYSTAENNLLETHPTVLNLLKSLESFISKQASMREIATDAFRSYVRAYAAHRGDLKAIFQVRKLHLGHVAKSFGLSDAPSLLGKSQSKKRSRDAKAMKMRKAKKRKYMRPAQMGE
;
A
#
# COMPACT_ATOMS: atom_id res chain seq x y z
N MET A 1 -19.96 -22.12 -46.25
CA MET A 1 -20.10 -21.89 -44.80
C MET A 1 -19.99 -20.39 -44.56
N GLY A 2 -21.09 -19.77 -44.10
CA GLY A 2 -21.18 -18.31 -43.93
C GLY A 2 -20.22 -17.81 -42.85
N ASN A 3 -19.49 -16.76 -43.17
CA ASN A 3 -18.54 -16.11 -42.29
C ASN A 3 -19.32 -15.34 -41.22
N GLN A 4 -19.64 -15.99 -40.09
CA GLN A 4 -20.37 -15.38 -38.99
C GLN A 4 -19.50 -14.25 -38.40
N LYS A 5 -19.85 -13.01 -38.73
CA LYS A 5 -19.12 -11.80 -38.32
C LYS A 5 -19.17 -11.73 -36.79
N ARG A 6 -18.07 -12.05 -36.11
CA ARG A 6 -17.98 -11.97 -34.64
C ARG A 6 -18.24 -10.53 -34.22
N VAL A 7 -19.37 -10.28 -33.57
CA VAL A 7 -19.69 -8.98 -32.98
C VAL A 7 -18.87 -8.85 -31.70
N ARG A 8 -18.07 -7.78 -31.58
CA ARG A 8 -17.28 -7.51 -30.37
C ARG A 8 -18.20 -6.88 -29.33
N GLN A 9 -18.36 -7.56 -28.20
CA GLN A 9 -19.03 -6.99 -27.03
C GLN A 9 -17.97 -6.38 -26.10
N HIS A 10 -18.21 -5.13 -25.69
CA HIS A 10 -17.35 -4.42 -24.75
C HIS A 10 -18.00 -4.44 -23.37
N VAL A 11 -17.25 -4.88 -22.35
CA VAL A 11 -17.71 -4.94 -20.96
C VAL A 11 -16.72 -4.16 -20.10
N LEU A 12 -17.23 -3.21 -19.32
CA LEU A 12 -16.46 -2.46 -18.35
C LEU A 12 -16.73 -3.05 -16.95
N LEU A 13 -15.67 -3.48 -16.27
CA LEU A 13 -15.74 -4.07 -14.93
C LEU A 13 -14.84 -3.30 -13.99
N SER A 14 -15.40 -2.77 -12.91
CA SER A 14 -14.64 -2.19 -11.80
C SER A 14 -15.38 -2.42 -10.49
N ALA A 15 -14.61 -2.58 -9.41
CA ALA A 15 -15.15 -2.63 -8.05
C ALA A 15 -15.68 -1.27 -7.58
N THR A 16 -15.22 -0.20 -8.22
CA THR A 16 -15.57 1.18 -7.93
C THR A 16 -15.83 1.87 -9.28
N LEU A 17 -17.08 1.93 -9.72
CA LEU A 17 -17.51 2.68 -10.92
C LEU A 17 -18.23 3.92 -10.46
N ASP A 18 -17.68 5.11 -10.72
CA ASP A 18 -18.32 6.39 -10.45
C ASP A 18 -19.17 6.88 -11.65
N ASP A 19 -20.05 7.84 -11.40
CA ASP A 19 -20.94 8.39 -12.44
C ASP A 19 -20.14 9.07 -13.56
N ASP A 20 -18.96 9.62 -13.28
CA ASP A 20 -18.08 10.22 -14.28
C ASP A 20 -17.52 9.15 -15.25
N VAL A 21 -17.11 7.99 -14.74
CA VAL A 21 -16.72 6.83 -15.56
C VAL A 21 -17.91 6.31 -16.36
N MET A 22 -19.14 6.42 -15.84
CA MET A 22 -20.35 6.07 -16.57
C MET A 22 -20.63 7.04 -17.73
N GLU A 23 -20.43 8.34 -17.53
CA GLU A 23 -20.53 9.33 -18.60
C GLU A 23 -19.50 9.04 -19.70
N LEU A 24 -18.25 8.78 -19.33
CA LEU A 24 -17.20 8.39 -20.27
C LEU A 24 -17.50 7.07 -20.99
N ALA A 25 -18.08 6.09 -20.29
CA ALA A 25 -18.49 4.82 -20.86
C ALA A 25 -19.65 5.01 -21.85
N SER A 26 -20.60 5.92 -21.56
CA SER A 26 -21.72 6.24 -22.46
C SER A 26 -21.25 6.84 -23.79
N ILE A 27 -20.17 7.62 -23.77
CA ILE A 27 -19.53 8.18 -24.97
C ILE A 27 -18.77 7.09 -25.74
N SER A 28 -18.18 6.13 -25.04
CA SER A 28 -17.24 5.16 -25.63
C SER A 28 -17.88 3.83 -26.06
N LEU A 29 -19.05 3.49 -25.52
CA LEU A 29 -19.72 2.20 -25.72
C LEU A 29 -20.98 2.37 -26.58
N THR A 30 -21.24 1.39 -27.44
CA THR A 30 -22.48 1.32 -28.22
C THR A 30 -23.56 0.61 -27.41
N ASN A 31 -24.67 1.31 -27.11
CA ASN A 31 -25.80 0.79 -26.33
C ASN A 31 -25.40 0.14 -24.98
N PRO A 32 -24.75 0.88 -24.07
CA PRO A 32 -24.29 0.31 -22.79
C PRO A 32 -25.48 -0.02 -21.87
N ALA A 33 -25.55 -1.27 -21.41
CA ALA A 33 -26.44 -1.68 -20.33
C ALA A 33 -25.69 -1.66 -18.99
N ARG A 34 -26.34 -1.15 -17.93
CA ARG A 34 -25.81 -1.11 -16.56
C ARG A 34 -26.30 -2.33 -15.78
N ILE A 35 -25.37 -3.00 -15.11
CA ILE A 35 -25.68 -4.05 -14.13
C ILE A 35 -24.95 -3.67 -12.85
N GLY A 36 -25.68 -3.32 -11.80
CA GLY A 36 -25.13 -2.92 -10.50
C GLY A 36 -25.87 -3.59 -9.35
N LEU A 37 -25.18 -3.84 -8.25
CA LEU A 37 -25.78 -4.30 -7.00
C LEU A 37 -26.39 -3.10 -6.26
N SER A 38 -27.50 -2.60 -6.78
CA SER A 38 -28.29 -1.59 -6.10
C SER A 38 -29.77 -1.92 -6.27
N GLU A 39 -30.20 -3.01 -5.62
CA GLU A 39 -31.60 -3.19 -5.29
C GLU A 39 -31.76 -2.93 -3.78
N PRO A 40 -32.59 -1.96 -3.36
CA PRO A 40 -33.25 -2.09 -2.08
C PRO A 40 -34.17 -3.30 -2.18
N LEU A 41 -34.05 -4.23 -1.24
CA LEU A 41 -34.99 -5.33 -1.08
C LEU A 41 -36.41 -4.75 -0.86
N LEU A 42 -37.15 -4.55 -1.94
CA LEU A 42 -38.59 -4.38 -1.87
C LEU A 42 -39.15 -5.69 -1.34
N HIS A 43 -39.93 -5.56 -0.25
CA HIS A 43 -40.57 -6.67 0.42
C HIS A 43 -41.31 -7.54 -0.60
N GLY A 44 -40.79 -8.75 -0.81
CA GLY A 44 -41.41 -9.75 -1.66
C GLY A 44 -42.73 -10.18 -1.05
N THR A 45 -43.82 -9.61 -1.55
CA THR A 45 -45.13 -10.27 -1.50
C THR A 45 -45.14 -11.28 -2.64
N LYS A 46 -45.23 -12.58 -2.31
CA LYS A 46 -45.37 -13.64 -3.30
C LYS A 46 -46.63 -13.41 -4.14
N CYS A 47 -46.49 -13.41 -5.46
CA CYS A 47 -47.54 -13.81 -6.40
C CYS A 47 -46.91 -14.47 -7.65
N ASN A 48 -47.63 -15.45 -8.18
CA ASN A 48 -47.20 -16.44 -9.17
C ASN A 48 -46.85 -15.85 -10.55
N GLY A 49 -45.88 -16.50 -11.21
CA GLY A 49 -45.73 -16.73 -12.66
C GLY A 49 -46.13 -15.64 -13.65
N GLU A 50 -45.16 -15.32 -14.53
CA GLU A 50 -45.24 -14.48 -15.74
C GLU A 50 -44.80 -13.02 -15.54
N VAL A 51 -43.66 -12.67 -16.16
CA VAL A 51 -43.18 -11.30 -16.28
C VAL A 51 -43.44 -10.84 -17.72
N CYS A 52 -44.47 -10.01 -17.90
CA CYS A 52 -44.65 -9.18 -19.08
C CYS A 52 -44.04 -7.80 -18.80
N ILE A 53 -43.28 -7.27 -19.76
CA ILE A 53 -42.73 -5.90 -19.71
C ILE A 53 -43.68 -5.03 -20.51
N ASP A 54 -44.44 -4.18 -19.84
CA ASP A 54 -45.13 -3.06 -20.50
C ASP A 54 -44.56 -1.74 -19.98
N ALA A 55 -44.30 -0.88 -20.97
CA ALA A 55 -43.83 0.47 -20.80
C ALA A 55 -44.98 1.41 -20.47
N GLU A 56 -44.60 2.50 -19.79
CA GLU A 56 -45.25 3.80 -19.72
C GLU A 56 -46.23 4.14 -18.56
N GLN A 57 -45.82 5.25 -17.90
CA GLN A 57 -46.59 6.32 -17.26
C GLN A 57 -47.22 6.07 -15.87
N ASN A 58 -46.71 6.77 -14.85
CA ASN A 58 -47.35 8.01 -14.41
C ASN A 58 -46.45 8.85 -13.49
N MET A 59 -46.55 10.16 -13.70
CA MET A 59 -45.98 11.22 -12.85
C MET A 59 -46.67 11.20 -11.48
N ASP A 60 -45.89 11.42 -10.42
CA ASP A 60 -46.37 12.15 -9.26
C ASP A 60 -45.23 13.01 -8.68
N GLU A 61 -45.42 14.32 -8.82
CA GLU A 61 -44.64 15.37 -8.17
C GLU A 61 -44.97 15.40 -6.67
N ASN A 62 -44.02 15.01 -5.80
CA ASN A 62 -43.71 15.76 -4.57
C ASN A 62 -42.65 15.05 -3.73
N THR A 63 -41.38 15.38 -3.96
CA THR A 63 -40.44 15.57 -2.85
C THR A 63 -39.32 16.49 -3.30
N LYS A 64 -39.31 17.72 -2.80
CA LYS A 64 -38.18 18.64 -2.93
C LYS A 64 -37.00 18.09 -2.14
N ASN A 65 -36.12 17.34 -2.80
CA ASN A 65 -34.76 17.14 -2.35
C ASN A 65 -33.83 17.94 -3.28
N GLY A 66 -32.99 18.79 -2.69
CA GLY A 66 -31.97 19.58 -3.39
C GLY A 66 -30.98 18.69 -4.16
N PRO A 67 -30.00 19.26 -4.87
CA PRO A 67 -29.11 18.49 -5.73
C PRO A 67 -28.22 17.59 -4.87
N GLY A 68 -28.67 16.36 -4.65
CA GLY A 68 -27.95 15.31 -3.95
C GLY A 68 -26.84 14.82 -4.86
N SER A 69 -25.60 15.13 -4.50
CA SER A 69 -24.46 14.38 -5.03
C SER A 69 -24.61 12.94 -4.58
N ASN A 70 -24.98 12.04 -5.50
CA ASN A 70 -24.93 10.60 -5.28
C ASN A 70 -23.48 10.19 -5.06
N LYS A 71 -23.01 10.30 -3.82
CA LYS A 71 -21.63 9.99 -3.47
C LYS A 71 -21.50 8.49 -3.29
N LEU A 72 -20.56 7.87 -4.01
CA LEU A 72 -20.34 6.43 -3.99
C LEU A 72 -20.03 5.90 -2.60
N GLU A 73 -20.94 5.10 -2.09
CA GLU A 73 -20.74 4.25 -0.92
C GLU A 73 -20.13 2.92 -1.38
N TYR A 74 -18.95 2.56 -0.84
CA TYR A 74 -18.32 1.30 -1.23
C TYR A 74 -18.89 0.12 -0.44
N SER A 75 -19.22 -0.97 -1.14
CA SER A 75 -19.55 -2.24 -0.50
C SER A 75 -18.27 -2.98 -0.10
N MET A 76 -18.04 -3.10 1.21
CA MET A 76 -16.92 -3.87 1.77
C MET A 76 -17.36 -5.27 2.18
N PRO A 77 -16.56 -6.32 1.93
CA PRO A 77 -16.88 -7.66 2.40
C PRO A 77 -16.90 -7.72 3.94
N SER A 78 -17.91 -8.36 4.53
CA SER A 78 -18.09 -8.41 6.00
C SER A 78 -16.95 -9.13 6.74
N GLN A 79 -16.22 -9.98 6.05
CA GLN A 79 -15.06 -10.71 6.58
C GLN A 79 -13.75 -9.89 6.58
N LEU A 80 -13.77 -8.66 6.07
CA LEU A 80 -12.64 -7.73 6.10
C LEU A 80 -12.67 -6.89 7.38
N VAL A 81 -11.68 -7.08 8.25
CA VAL A 81 -11.47 -6.24 9.42
C VAL A 81 -10.56 -5.07 9.03
N GLN A 82 -11.02 -3.84 9.26
CA GLN A 82 -10.32 -2.62 8.86
C GLN A 82 -9.98 -1.79 10.08
N LYS A 83 -8.69 -1.56 10.29
CA LYS A 83 -8.15 -0.87 11.45
C LYS A 83 -7.23 0.26 11.04
N TYR A 84 -7.08 1.25 11.92
CA TYR A 84 -6.02 2.25 11.80
C TYR A 84 -5.24 2.36 13.10
N VAL A 85 -4.01 2.85 13.00
CA VAL A 85 -3.19 3.25 14.15
C VAL A 85 -2.58 4.61 13.90
N THR A 86 -2.63 5.46 14.92
CA THR A 86 -1.90 6.74 14.91
C THR A 86 -0.51 6.53 15.50
N VAL A 87 0.52 6.72 14.70
CA VAL A 87 1.91 6.43 15.07
C VAL A 87 2.76 7.71 15.10
N PRO A 88 3.51 7.96 16.18
CA PRO A 88 4.52 9.02 16.21
C PRO A 88 5.53 8.85 15.07
N GLY A 89 5.86 9.93 14.36
CA GLY A 89 6.69 9.84 13.15
C GLY A 89 8.07 9.21 13.39
N ASN A 90 8.70 9.53 14.52
CA ASN A 90 9.99 8.99 14.96
C ASN A 90 9.96 7.49 15.28
N LEU A 91 8.79 6.90 15.53
CA LEU A 91 8.61 5.48 15.84
C LEU A 91 7.94 4.70 14.70
N ARG A 92 7.65 5.34 13.57
CA ARG A 92 6.85 4.75 12.47
C ARG A 92 7.48 3.46 11.92
N LEU A 93 8.78 3.48 11.62
CA LEU A 93 9.51 2.32 11.13
C LEU A 93 9.53 1.18 12.14
N VAL A 94 9.87 1.50 13.38
CA VAL A 94 9.94 0.52 14.47
C VAL A 94 8.59 -0.14 14.71
N THR A 95 7.50 0.64 14.62
CA THR A 95 6.14 0.13 14.77
C THR A 95 5.77 -0.82 13.64
N LEU A 96 6.18 -0.54 12.39
CA LEU A 96 6.02 -1.48 11.28
C LEU A 96 6.74 -2.80 11.56
N LEU A 97 7.99 -2.74 12.04
CA LEU A 97 8.77 -3.91 12.41
C LEU A 97 8.08 -4.76 13.47
N VAL A 98 7.51 -4.12 14.49
CA VAL A 98 6.75 -4.81 15.56
C VAL A 98 5.47 -5.43 15.02
N VAL A 99 4.68 -4.71 14.22
CA VAL A 99 3.45 -5.25 13.62
C VAL A 99 3.76 -6.46 12.74
N LEU A 100 4.79 -6.36 11.89
CA LEU A 100 5.21 -7.47 11.04
C LEU A 100 5.67 -8.66 11.87
N HIS A 101 6.45 -8.44 12.93
CA HIS A 101 6.86 -9.51 13.83
C HIS A 101 5.65 -10.22 14.46
N ILE A 102 4.71 -9.48 15.07
CA ILE A 102 3.50 -10.05 15.69
C ILE A 102 2.65 -10.84 14.68
N TRP A 103 2.52 -10.34 13.45
CA TRP A 103 1.69 -10.98 12.42
C TRP A 103 2.37 -12.20 11.79
N MET A 104 3.70 -12.24 11.75
CA MET A 104 4.47 -13.30 11.11
C MET A 104 4.95 -14.39 12.08
N GLU A 105 5.02 -14.11 13.38
CA GLU A 105 5.47 -15.06 14.42
C GLU A 105 4.49 -16.24 14.63
N LYS A 106 3.24 -16.11 14.19
CA LYS A 106 2.26 -17.20 14.29
C LYS A 106 2.63 -18.34 13.33
N THR A 107 2.53 -19.58 13.81
CA THR A 107 2.77 -20.85 13.09
C THR A 107 1.89 -21.10 11.84
N SER A 108 1.06 -20.15 11.44
CA SER A 108 0.26 -20.20 10.22
C SER A 108 0.92 -19.43 9.07
N GLY A 109 0.88 -19.99 7.86
CA GLY A 109 1.40 -19.35 6.65
C GLY A 109 0.68 -18.03 6.33
N HIS A 110 1.24 -16.92 6.82
CA HIS A 110 0.71 -15.58 6.61
C HIS A 110 1.36 -14.95 5.38
N LYS A 111 0.51 -14.50 4.46
CA LYS A 111 0.93 -13.55 3.42
C LYS A 111 0.53 -12.15 3.83
N VAL A 112 1.51 -11.27 3.89
CA VAL A 112 1.34 -9.86 4.26
C VAL A 112 1.77 -9.00 3.09
N VAL A 113 0.95 -8.00 2.74
CA VAL A 113 1.29 -7.00 1.72
C VAL A 113 1.38 -5.64 2.37
N VAL A 114 2.48 -4.92 2.16
CA VAL A 114 2.70 -3.57 2.68
C VAL A 114 2.73 -2.58 1.51
N PHE A 115 1.80 -1.65 1.52
CA PHE A 115 1.73 -0.56 0.54
C PHE A 115 2.52 0.66 1.02
N LEU A 116 3.39 1.12 0.13
CA LEU A 116 4.28 2.28 0.30
C LEU A 116 4.04 3.27 -0.85
N SER A 117 4.23 4.57 -0.59
CA SER A 117 3.92 5.62 -1.56
C SER A 117 4.87 5.66 -2.76
N THR A 118 6.12 5.22 -2.60
CA THR A 118 7.15 5.40 -3.63
C THR A 118 7.98 4.14 -3.88
N CYS A 119 8.52 4.03 -5.10
CA CYS A 119 9.45 2.97 -5.47
C CYS A 119 10.68 2.96 -4.56
N ASP A 120 11.29 4.13 -4.31
CA ASP A 120 12.49 4.22 -3.47
C ASP A 120 12.19 3.78 -2.02
N SER A 121 10.97 4.04 -1.51
CA SER A 121 10.55 3.54 -0.19
C SER A 121 10.39 2.01 -0.20
N VAL A 122 9.82 1.43 -1.26
CA VAL A 122 9.77 -0.03 -1.42
C VAL A 122 11.17 -0.63 -1.42
N ASP A 123 12.10 -0.05 -2.16
CA ASP A 123 13.48 -0.53 -2.24
C ASP A 123 14.22 -0.43 -0.89
N PHE A 124 14.03 0.68 -0.16
CA PHE A 124 14.60 0.84 1.17
C PHE A 124 14.08 -0.20 2.16
N HIS A 125 12.75 -0.33 2.29
CA HIS A 125 12.16 -1.27 3.25
C HIS A 125 12.49 -2.72 2.86
N TYR A 126 12.59 -3.04 1.56
CA TYR A 126 12.98 -4.35 1.08
C TYR A 126 14.42 -4.69 1.46
N ALA A 127 15.37 -3.78 1.17
CA ALA A 127 16.77 -3.97 1.50
C ALA A 127 16.95 -4.08 3.03
N LEU A 128 16.30 -3.19 3.78
CA LEU A 128 16.35 -3.23 5.24
C LEU A 128 15.82 -4.55 5.80
N LEU A 129 14.63 -4.99 5.42
CA LEU A 129 14.01 -6.21 5.95
C LEU A 129 14.68 -7.50 5.48
N SER A 130 15.44 -7.46 4.38
CA SER A 130 16.20 -8.62 3.89
C SER A 130 17.54 -8.77 4.61
N ASP A 131 18.19 -7.65 4.95
CA ASP A 131 19.58 -7.65 5.41
C ASP A 131 19.73 -7.35 6.91
N PHE A 132 18.71 -6.74 7.55
CA PHE A 132 18.76 -6.36 8.97
C PHE A 132 18.43 -7.54 9.88
N LEU A 133 19.47 -8.11 10.49
CA LEU A 133 19.36 -9.17 11.49
C LEU A 133 19.19 -8.56 12.88
N TRP A 134 18.07 -8.85 13.53
CA TRP A 134 17.77 -8.37 14.87
C TRP A 134 16.66 -9.24 15.49
N SER A 135 16.80 -9.58 16.78
CA SER A 135 15.82 -10.38 17.52
C SER A 135 15.22 -9.60 18.68
N PHE A 136 13.92 -9.81 18.87
CA PHE A 136 13.14 -9.34 20.00
C PHE A 136 13.41 -10.14 21.29
N SER A 137 14.08 -11.30 21.20
CA SER A 137 14.35 -12.19 22.33
C SER A 137 15.73 -11.93 22.96
N PRO A 138 15.83 -11.67 24.27
CA PRO A 138 17.11 -11.52 24.98
C PRO A 138 17.94 -12.82 24.99
N ALA A 139 17.30 -13.99 24.91
CA ALA A 139 18.00 -15.28 24.87
C ALA A 139 18.78 -15.50 23.56
N ASP A 140 18.45 -14.74 22.51
CA ASP A 140 19.11 -14.82 21.20
C ASP A 140 20.34 -13.91 21.12
N GLU A 141 20.72 -13.16 22.18
CA GLU A 141 21.92 -12.31 22.18
C GLU A 141 23.22 -13.08 21.87
N GLN A 142 23.24 -14.39 22.11
CA GLN A 142 24.39 -15.26 21.80
C GLN A 142 24.37 -15.84 20.37
N ASN A 143 23.24 -15.76 19.65
CA ASN A 143 23.08 -16.26 18.28
C ASN A 143 22.56 -15.14 17.36
N CYS A 144 23.47 -14.24 16.96
CA CYS A 144 23.22 -13.05 16.13
C CYS A 144 22.74 -13.29 14.68
N SER A 145 22.13 -14.45 14.38
CA SER A 145 21.82 -14.88 13.01
C SER A 145 20.33 -14.93 12.68
N LYS A 146 19.44 -14.52 13.58
CA LYS A 146 18.00 -14.58 13.35
C LYS A 146 17.47 -13.29 12.70
N SER A 147 16.79 -13.45 11.56
CA SER A 147 16.04 -12.37 10.92
C SER A 147 14.88 -11.92 11.83
N LEU A 148 14.59 -10.62 11.82
CA LEU A 148 13.44 -10.04 12.53
C LEU A 148 12.11 -10.66 12.07
N ILE A 149 12.02 -10.98 10.78
CA ILE A 149 10.87 -11.59 10.13
C ILE A 149 11.32 -12.92 9.53
N ASP A 150 10.74 -14.01 10.02
CA ASP A 150 11.03 -15.36 9.55
C ASP A 150 10.20 -15.72 8.30
N CYS A 151 10.37 -14.93 7.24
CA CYS A 151 9.77 -15.23 5.94
C CYS A 151 10.55 -14.59 4.80
N LYS A 152 10.29 -15.06 3.57
CA LYS A 152 10.81 -14.41 2.37
C LYS A 152 10.15 -13.05 2.15
N CYS A 153 10.98 -12.03 1.95
CA CYS A 153 10.57 -10.69 1.56
C CYS A 153 10.64 -10.54 0.03
N PHE A 154 9.67 -9.84 -0.55
CA PHE A 154 9.58 -9.54 -1.98
C PHE A 154 9.27 -8.06 -2.17
N ARG A 155 9.63 -7.51 -3.33
CA ARG A 155 9.26 -6.15 -3.72
C ARG A 155 8.57 -6.10 -5.08
N LEU A 156 7.58 -5.23 -5.24
CA LEU A 156 6.90 -5.01 -6.52
C LEU A 156 6.55 -3.53 -6.74
N HIS A 157 7.21 -2.89 -7.70
CA HIS A 157 6.99 -1.48 -8.02
C HIS A 157 7.35 -1.17 -9.48
N GLY A 158 7.06 0.05 -9.92
CA GLY A 158 7.12 0.44 -11.34
C GLY A 158 8.52 0.59 -11.93
N ASN A 159 9.58 0.69 -11.11
CA ASN A 159 10.96 0.81 -11.59
C ASN A 159 11.60 -0.55 -11.92
N MET A 160 10.96 -1.66 -11.52
CA MET A 160 11.42 -3.02 -11.87
C MET A 160 11.12 -3.33 -13.33
N SER A 161 11.94 -4.20 -13.95
CA SER A 161 11.63 -4.68 -15.29
C SER A 161 10.37 -5.55 -15.29
N GLN A 162 9.67 -5.63 -16.42
CA GLN A 162 8.47 -6.47 -16.52
C GLN A 162 8.77 -7.95 -16.26
N GLN A 163 9.98 -8.41 -16.62
CA GLN A 163 10.45 -9.76 -16.35
C GLN A 163 10.58 -9.99 -14.84
N ASP A 164 11.32 -9.12 -14.13
CA ASP A 164 11.53 -9.24 -12.68
C ASP A 164 10.20 -9.17 -11.91
N ARG A 165 9.29 -8.28 -12.34
CA ARG A 165 7.94 -8.16 -11.77
C ARG A 165 7.16 -9.46 -11.89
N THR A 166 7.22 -10.09 -13.06
CA THR A 166 6.52 -11.35 -13.33
C THR A 166 7.12 -12.49 -12.50
N GLU A 167 8.44 -12.60 -12.46
CA GLU A 167 9.15 -13.63 -11.69
C GLU A 167 8.89 -13.50 -10.19
N THR A 168 9.05 -12.29 -9.64
CA THR A 168 8.81 -12.01 -8.22
C THR A 168 7.37 -12.32 -7.84
N PHE A 169 6.39 -11.92 -8.67
CA PHE A 169 4.99 -12.20 -8.43
C PHE A 169 4.68 -13.71 -8.42
N LEU A 170 5.25 -14.45 -9.38
CA LEU A 170 5.11 -15.90 -9.43
C LEU A 170 5.76 -16.58 -8.22
N GLU A 171 6.93 -16.12 -7.77
CA GLU A 171 7.60 -16.66 -6.59
C GLU A 171 6.83 -16.37 -5.31
N PHE A 172 6.32 -15.14 -5.15
CA PHE A 172 5.47 -14.76 -4.02
C PHE A 172 4.19 -15.61 -3.95
N ASN A 173 3.58 -15.89 -5.10
CA ASN A 173 2.37 -16.71 -5.16
C ASN A 173 2.62 -18.15 -4.70
N LYS A 174 3.82 -18.71 -4.96
CA LYS A 174 4.22 -20.06 -4.52
C LYS A 174 4.45 -20.17 -3.01
N GLN A 175 4.84 -19.08 -2.34
CA GLN A 175 5.08 -19.12 -0.91
C GLN A 175 3.78 -19.40 -0.13
N SER A 176 3.88 -20.04 1.03
CA SER A 176 2.78 -20.14 1.99
C SER A 176 2.81 -18.97 2.99
N SER A 177 4.01 -18.55 3.38
CA SER A 177 4.30 -17.41 4.25
C SER A 177 5.27 -16.46 3.55
N ALA A 178 4.89 -15.20 3.38
CA ALA A 178 5.73 -14.21 2.68
C ALA A 178 5.29 -12.77 2.94
N LEU A 179 6.25 -11.86 2.80
CA LEU A 179 6.04 -10.42 2.84
C LEU A 179 6.22 -9.83 1.45
N LEU A 180 5.25 -9.05 0.98
CA LEU A 180 5.36 -8.27 -0.26
C LEU A 180 5.32 -6.77 0.05
N LEU A 181 6.37 -6.05 -0.32
CA LEU A 181 6.43 -4.60 -0.25
C LEU A 181 6.12 -4.03 -1.64
N CYS A 182 5.16 -3.13 -1.76
CA CYS A 182 4.76 -2.66 -3.08
C CYS A 182 4.20 -1.24 -3.11
N THR A 183 4.18 -0.65 -4.30
CA THR A 183 3.37 0.54 -4.60
C THR A 183 2.00 0.13 -5.19
N ASP A 184 1.20 1.11 -5.60
CA ASP A 184 -0.12 0.88 -6.22
C ASP A 184 -0.10 0.10 -7.54
N VAL A 185 1.09 -0.19 -8.07
CA VAL A 185 1.29 -1.18 -9.16
C VAL A 185 0.71 -2.55 -8.78
N ALA A 186 0.67 -2.89 -7.50
CA ALA A 186 0.08 -4.13 -7.00
C ALA A 186 -1.40 -4.03 -6.59
N ALA A 187 -1.95 -2.81 -6.52
CA ALA A 187 -3.30 -2.58 -6.00
C ALA A 187 -4.41 -2.96 -6.99
N ARG A 188 -4.13 -2.89 -8.30
CA ARG A 188 -5.12 -3.14 -9.37
C ARG A 188 -4.70 -4.29 -10.28
N GLY A 189 -5.67 -5.09 -10.72
CA GLY A 189 -5.50 -6.09 -11.78
C GLY A 189 -4.65 -7.33 -11.43
N LEU A 190 -3.84 -7.30 -10.37
CA LEU A 190 -3.10 -8.47 -9.90
C LEU A 190 -3.94 -9.28 -8.91
N ASP A 191 -4.22 -10.54 -9.26
CA ASP A 191 -4.79 -11.49 -8.31
C ASP A 191 -3.67 -12.06 -7.44
N ILE A 192 -3.54 -11.53 -6.22
CA ILE A 192 -2.60 -12.03 -5.23
C ILE A 192 -3.38 -13.00 -4.32
N PRO A 193 -3.36 -14.32 -4.56
CA PRO A 193 -4.18 -15.25 -3.80
C PRO A 193 -3.65 -15.40 -2.37
N LYS A 194 -4.59 -15.61 -1.44
CA LYS A 194 -4.31 -15.96 -0.04
C LYS A 194 -3.57 -14.89 0.77
N VAL A 195 -3.68 -13.60 0.40
CA VAL A 195 -3.23 -12.52 1.29
C VAL A 195 -4.10 -12.54 2.54
N THR A 196 -3.46 -12.56 3.70
CA THR A 196 -4.12 -12.57 5.01
C THR A 196 -4.19 -11.17 5.60
N HIS A 197 -3.12 -10.39 5.44
CA HIS A 197 -3.03 -9.07 6.01
C HIS A 197 -2.55 -8.02 5.00
N ILE A 198 -3.11 -6.82 5.09
CA ILE A 198 -2.69 -5.64 4.35
C ILE A 198 -2.21 -4.59 5.35
N ILE A 199 -1.02 -4.04 5.12
CA ILE A 199 -0.56 -2.84 5.80
C ILE A 199 -0.54 -1.72 4.78
N GLN A 200 -1.32 -0.67 5.02
CA GLN A 200 -1.19 0.57 4.28
C GLN A 200 -0.26 1.46 5.08
N TYR A 201 1.04 1.26 4.88
CA TYR A 201 2.06 1.96 5.65
C TYR A 201 2.05 3.45 5.33
N ASP A 202 1.76 3.80 4.07
CA ASP A 202 1.43 5.16 3.68
C ASP A 202 -0.02 5.24 3.18
N PRO A 203 -0.80 6.27 3.59
CA PRO A 203 -2.16 6.47 3.11
C PRO A 203 -2.23 6.58 1.58
N PRO A 204 -3.22 5.95 0.92
CA PRO A 204 -3.41 6.09 -0.52
C PRO A 204 -3.87 7.49 -0.92
N GLY A 205 -3.63 7.82 -2.20
CA GLY A 205 -3.96 9.12 -2.78
C GLY A 205 -5.44 9.40 -3.04
N ASP A 206 -6.34 8.45 -2.75
CA ASP A 206 -7.80 8.61 -2.76
C ASP A 206 -8.48 7.40 -2.08
N ALA A 207 -9.78 7.50 -1.84
CA ALA A 207 -10.57 6.43 -1.23
C ALA A 207 -10.71 5.20 -2.16
N ASN A 208 -10.75 5.40 -3.48
CA ASN A 208 -10.78 4.30 -4.45
C ASN A 208 -9.53 3.41 -4.33
N ALA A 209 -8.35 4.02 -4.20
CA ALA A 209 -7.09 3.32 -4.00
C ALA A 209 -7.05 2.61 -2.65
N TYR A 210 -7.62 3.19 -1.60
CA TYR A 210 -7.83 2.49 -0.32
C TYR A 210 -8.60 1.18 -0.53
N VAL A 211 -9.78 1.25 -1.17
CA VAL A 211 -10.63 0.08 -1.46
C VAL A 211 -9.88 -0.97 -2.27
N HIS A 212 -9.15 -0.57 -3.31
CA HIS A 212 -8.39 -1.50 -4.14
C HIS A 212 -7.27 -2.23 -3.38
N ARG A 213 -6.57 -1.52 -2.47
CA ARG A 213 -5.52 -2.07 -1.61
C ARG A 213 -6.09 -3.09 -0.63
N VAL A 214 -7.14 -2.74 0.11
CA VAL A 214 -7.75 -3.67 1.09
C VAL A 214 -8.46 -4.83 0.40
N GLY A 215 -9.00 -4.62 -0.80
CA GLY A 215 -9.59 -5.66 -1.64
C GLY A 215 -8.59 -6.71 -2.16
N ARG A 216 -7.31 -6.64 -1.80
CA ARG A 216 -6.33 -7.73 -2.01
C ARG A 216 -6.46 -8.86 -0.98
N THR A 217 -6.98 -8.58 0.22
CA THR A 217 -7.27 -9.59 1.25
C THR A 217 -8.78 -9.90 1.27
N ALA A 218 -9.21 -10.76 2.20
CA ALA A 218 -10.61 -11.09 2.42
C ALA A 218 -11.34 -11.70 1.20
N ARG A 219 -10.60 -12.39 0.32
CA ARG A 219 -11.14 -12.98 -0.92
C ARG A 219 -11.69 -14.38 -0.74
N LEU A 220 -12.64 -14.76 -1.60
CA LEU A 220 -13.20 -16.12 -1.66
C LEU A 220 -13.70 -16.61 -0.28
N GLY A 221 -14.40 -15.73 0.45
CA GLY A 221 -14.98 -16.03 1.77
C GLY A 221 -13.99 -16.12 2.93
N ARG A 222 -12.69 -15.87 2.72
CA ARG A 222 -11.67 -15.92 3.78
C ARG A 222 -11.64 -14.63 4.57
N LYS A 223 -11.29 -14.72 5.86
CA LYS A 223 -11.03 -13.54 6.70
C LYS A 223 -9.78 -12.80 6.22
N GLY A 224 -9.79 -11.48 6.36
CA GLY A 224 -8.65 -10.62 6.06
C GLY A 224 -8.60 -9.43 7.01
N GLU A 225 -7.41 -8.98 7.36
CA GLU A 225 -7.21 -7.79 8.20
C GLU A 225 -6.41 -6.73 7.45
N ALA A 226 -6.83 -5.48 7.54
CA ALA A 226 -6.14 -4.33 6.96
C ALA A 226 -5.82 -3.31 8.05
N LEU A 227 -4.57 -2.85 8.10
CA LEU A 227 -4.11 -1.84 9.04
C LEU A 227 -3.58 -0.61 8.29
N LEU A 228 -4.18 0.54 8.55
CA LEU A 228 -3.75 1.84 8.04
C LEU A 228 -2.86 2.55 9.06
N PHE A 229 -1.67 2.96 8.63
CA PHE A 229 -0.79 3.81 9.43
C PHE A 229 -1.11 5.28 9.16
N LEU A 230 -1.32 6.04 10.23
CA LEU A 230 -1.49 7.49 10.17
C LEU A 230 -0.54 8.19 11.14
N GLN A 231 -0.04 9.36 10.77
CA GLN A 231 0.53 10.30 11.73
C GLN A 231 -0.58 11.15 12.36
N SER A 232 -0.30 11.79 13.49
CA SER A 232 -1.30 12.64 14.18
C SER A 232 -1.87 13.74 13.29
N CYS A 233 -1.09 14.29 12.36
CA CYS A 233 -1.54 15.30 11.40
C CYS A 233 -2.36 14.75 10.22
N GLU A 234 -2.41 13.42 10.06
CA GLU A 234 -3.09 12.72 8.96
C GLU A 234 -4.49 12.21 9.38
N LYS A 235 -4.89 12.35 10.65
CA LYS A 235 -6.16 11.81 11.18
C LYS A 235 -7.40 12.21 10.38
N ASN A 236 -7.42 13.42 9.81
CA ASN A 236 -8.54 13.90 8.99
C ASN A 236 -8.76 13.07 7.71
N TYR A 237 -7.80 12.22 7.33
CA TYR A 237 -7.98 11.23 6.27
C TYR A 237 -9.09 10.22 6.57
N LEU A 238 -9.35 9.92 7.85
CA LEU A 238 -10.45 9.05 8.25
C LEU A 238 -11.82 9.66 7.88
N SER A 239 -11.97 10.96 8.06
CA SER A 239 -13.19 11.67 7.62
C SER A 239 -13.34 11.64 6.10
N GLU A 240 -12.24 11.67 5.35
CA GLU A 240 -12.28 11.51 3.90
C GLU A 240 -12.75 10.11 3.49
N LEU A 241 -12.23 9.06 4.12
CA LEU A 241 -12.68 7.69 3.90
C LEU A 241 -14.15 7.49 4.28
N GLN A 242 -14.59 8.08 5.39
CA GLN A 242 -15.97 7.99 5.86
C GLN A 242 -16.98 8.61 4.88
N LYS A 243 -16.61 9.67 4.14
CA LYS A 243 -17.45 10.24 3.07
C LYS A 243 -17.76 9.22 1.95
N HIS A 244 -17.03 8.12 1.89
CA HIS A 244 -17.23 7.05 0.92
C HIS A 244 -17.69 5.72 1.57
N GLY A 245 -18.21 5.78 2.80
CA GLY A 245 -18.72 4.59 3.51
C GLY A 245 -17.65 3.71 4.13
N VAL A 246 -16.39 4.17 4.21
CA VAL A 246 -15.30 3.40 4.80
C VAL A 246 -15.07 3.84 6.24
N ALA A 247 -15.41 2.97 7.19
CA ALA A 247 -15.14 3.17 8.62
C ALA A 247 -14.06 2.19 9.10
N LEU A 248 -13.12 2.69 9.90
CA LEU A 248 -12.00 1.92 10.44
C LEU A 248 -12.03 1.95 11.97
N GLU A 249 -11.68 0.82 12.59
CA GLU A 249 -11.52 0.70 14.04
C GLU A 249 -10.14 1.23 14.49
N GLU A 250 -10.08 2.01 15.56
CA GLU A 250 -8.79 2.45 16.11
C GLU A 250 -8.12 1.33 16.89
N VAL A 251 -6.86 1.06 16.55
CA VAL A 251 -5.95 0.30 17.40
C VAL A 251 -5.07 1.28 18.14
N SER A 252 -5.11 1.22 19.47
CA SER A 252 -4.21 1.99 20.31
C SER A 252 -2.76 1.65 19.97
N PHE A 253 -1.96 2.69 19.73
CA PHE A 253 -0.53 2.57 19.53
C PHE A 253 0.14 1.78 20.67
N ARG A 254 -0.26 2.02 21.92
CA ARG A 254 0.29 1.34 23.09
C ARG A 254 -0.04 -0.15 23.07
N ASP A 255 -1.23 -0.53 22.61
CA ASP A 255 -1.68 -1.93 22.63
C ASP A 255 -0.85 -2.82 21.70
N ILE A 256 -0.42 -2.29 20.55
CA ILE A 256 0.50 -2.99 19.63
C ILE A 256 1.78 -3.38 20.38
N TRP A 257 2.35 -2.44 21.12
CA TRP A 257 3.59 -2.62 21.86
C TRP A 257 3.41 -3.50 23.10
N THR A 258 2.32 -3.33 23.83
CA THR A 258 1.99 -4.17 24.98
C THR A 258 1.81 -5.63 24.55
N ARG A 259 1.27 -5.92 23.36
CA ARG A 259 1.18 -7.29 22.83
C ARG A 259 2.55 -7.92 22.67
N LEU A 260 3.49 -7.22 22.04
CA LEU A 260 4.88 -7.68 21.90
C LEU A 260 5.51 -8.01 23.26
N PHE A 261 5.44 -7.07 24.22
CA PHE A 261 6.06 -7.26 25.53
C PHE A 261 5.42 -8.40 26.33
N LYS A 262 4.11 -8.62 26.19
CA LYS A 262 3.42 -9.76 26.78
C LYS A 262 3.91 -11.09 26.19
N GLN A 263 4.10 -11.17 24.87
CA GLN A 263 4.62 -12.38 24.22
C GLN A 263 6.02 -12.75 24.73
N GLN A 264 6.85 -11.76 25.01
CA GLN A 264 8.22 -11.97 25.51
C GLN A 264 8.30 -12.33 27.00
N LYS A 265 7.18 -12.43 27.72
CA LYS A 265 7.14 -12.66 29.18
C LYS A 265 7.96 -11.64 30.00
N PHE A 266 8.30 -10.48 29.42
CA PHE A 266 9.19 -9.47 30.00
C PHE A 266 8.45 -8.39 30.81
N TYR A 267 7.21 -8.65 31.22
CA TYR A 267 6.38 -7.62 31.84
C TYR A 267 6.65 -7.52 33.35
N SER A 268 7.48 -6.56 33.73
CA SER A 268 7.42 -5.94 35.06
C SER A 268 6.36 -4.83 35.03
N THR A 269 5.48 -4.85 36.02
CA THR A 269 4.37 -3.92 36.24
C THR A 269 4.87 -2.50 36.50
N ALA A 270 5.30 -1.79 35.45
CA ALA A 270 5.55 -0.36 35.51
C ALA A 270 4.63 0.34 34.51
N GLU A 271 3.36 0.43 34.90
CA GLU A 271 2.43 1.39 34.33
C GLU A 271 3.07 2.79 34.42
N ASN A 272 3.16 3.50 33.29
CA ASN A 272 3.42 4.95 33.13
C ASN A 272 4.72 5.39 32.45
N ASN A 273 5.61 4.50 32.01
CA ASN A 273 6.76 4.93 31.20
C ASN A 273 6.38 5.21 29.74
N LEU A 274 6.84 6.36 29.22
CA LEU A 274 6.70 6.74 27.81
C LEU A 274 7.35 5.66 26.93
N LEU A 275 6.65 5.14 25.92
CA LEU A 275 7.16 4.02 25.10
C LEU A 275 8.55 4.32 24.48
N GLU A 276 8.81 5.58 24.15
CA GLU A 276 10.10 6.04 23.62
C GLU A 276 11.30 5.74 24.54
N THR A 277 11.07 5.63 25.86
CA THR A 277 12.13 5.34 26.84
C THR A 277 12.29 3.86 27.13
N HIS A 278 11.44 3.00 26.54
CA HIS A 278 11.52 1.56 26.77
C HIS A 278 12.86 0.99 26.22
N PRO A 279 13.63 0.22 27.00
CA PRO A 279 14.95 -0.28 26.59
C PRO A 279 14.96 -1.00 25.25
N THR A 280 13.98 -1.89 25.00
CA THR A 280 13.85 -2.60 23.70
C THR A 280 13.65 -1.65 22.53
N VAL A 281 12.87 -0.58 22.71
CA VAL A 281 12.60 0.42 21.66
C VAL A 281 13.87 1.19 21.36
N LEU A 282 14.57 1.66 22.40
CA LEU A 282 15.83 2.39 22.27
C LEU A 282 16.92 1.53 21.62
N ASN A 283 17.03 0.25 22.01
CA ASN A 283 18.01 -0.67 21.45
C ASN A 283 17.72 -0.94 19.97
N LEU A 284 16.46 -1.20 19.60
CA LEU A 284 16.07 -1.39 18.20
C LEU A 284 16.35 -0.13 17.35
N LEU A 285 15.99 1.06 17.86
CA LEU A 285 16.32 2.32 17.19
C LEU A 285 17.83 2.48 16.97
N LYS A 286 18.64 2.28 18.02
CA LYS A 286 20.11 2.37 17.93
C LYS A 286 20.68 1.35 16.95
N SER A 287 20.19 0.11 16.95
CA SER A 287 20.63 -0.94 16.03
C SER A 287 20.30 -0.59 14.58
N LEU A 288 19.11 -0.05 14.30
CA LEU A 288 18.71 0.41 12.97
C LEU A 288 19.59 1.57 12.49
N GLU A 289 19.76 2.60 13.33
CA GLU A 289 20.61 3.76 13.02
C GLU A 289 22.06 3.31 12.77
N SER A 290 22.58 2.38 13.57
CA SER A 290 23.93 1.81 13.39
C SER A 290 24.06 1.03 12.09
N PHE A 291 23.08 0.17 11.77
CA PHE A 291 23.07 -0.63 10.55
C PHE A 291 23.08 0.26 9.29
N ILE A 292 22.20 1.25 9.25
CA ILE A 292 22.07 2.17 8.11
C ILE A 292 23.31 3.06 7.99
N SER A 293 23.85 3.55 9.11
CA SER A 293 25.02 4.45 9.09
C SER A 293 26.31 3.74 8.68
N LYS A 294 26.48 2.45 9.02
CA LYS A 294 27.67 1.66 8.69
C LYS A 294 27.75 1.29 7.20
N GLN A 295 26.62 1.18 6.52
CA GLN A 295 26.57 0.75 5.12
C GLN A 295 26.26 1.94 4.21
N ALA A 296 27.26 2.38 3.43
CA ALA A 296 27.10 3.51 2.53
C ALA A 296 25.98 3.31 1.49
N SER A 297 25.84 2.08 0.97
CA SER A 297 24.76 1.71 0.04
C SER A 297 23.37 1.83 0.69
N MET A 298 23.19 1.28 1.89
CA MET A 298 21.93 1.35 2.63
C MET A 298 21.55 2.79 2.97
N ARG A 299 22.52 3.60 3.43
CA ARG A 299 22.30 5.02 3.71
C ARG A 299 21.86 5.80 2.47
N GLU A 300 22.41 5.50 1.31
CA GLU A 300 22.03 6.14 0.05
C GLU A 300 20.59 5.78 -0.33
N ILE A 301 20.21 4.50 -0.24
CA ILE A 301 18.85 4.02 -0.49
C ILE A 301 17.86 4.67 0.49
N ALA A 302 18.19 4.72 1.78
CA ALA A 302 17.39 5.37 2.81
C ALA A 302 17.18 6.88 2.54
N THR A 303 18.24 7.56 2.11
CA THR A 303 18.19 8.99 1.77
C THR A 303 17.31 9.25 0.55
N ASP A 304 17.42 8.44 -0.49
CA ASP A 304 16.57 8.55 -1.68
C ASP A 304 15.10 8.22 -1.36
N ALA A 305 14.85 7.20 -0.53
CA ALA A 305 13.53 6.87 -0.01
C ALA A 305 12.90 8.05 0.74
N PHE A 306 13.60 8.62 1.72
CA PHE A 306 13.17 9.81 2.47
C PHE A 306 12.77 10.97 1.54
N ARG A 307 13.65 11.32 0.58
CA ARG A 307 13.39 12.40 -0.38
C ARG A 307 12.18 12.13 -1.25
N SER A 308 12.04 10.89 -1.71
CA SER A 308 10.92 10.48 -2.56
C SER A 308 9.60 10.54 -1.78
N TYR A 309 9.59 10.11 -0.51
CA TYR A 309 8.44 10.16 0.37
C TYR A 309 7.99 11.60 0.59
N VAL A 310 8.90 12.51 0.96
CA VAL A 310 8.57 13.92 1.16
C VAL A 310 8.01 14.55 -0.13
N ARG A 311 8.56 14.19 -1.29
CA ARG A 311 8.05 14.66 -2.59
C ARG A 311 6.66 14.11 -2.89
N ALA A 312 6.43 12.81 -2.66
CA ALA A 312 5.13 12.18 -2.87
C ALA A 312 4.07 12.76 -1.93
N TYR A 313 4.43 12.99 -0.67
CA TYR A 313 3.57 13.64 0.32
C TYR A 313 3.15 15.05 -0.13
N ALA A 314 4.09 15.81 -0.71
CA ALA A 314 3.81 17.13 -1.27
C ALA A 314 2.93 17.12 -2.52
N ALA A 315 2.79 15.97 -3.18
CA ALA A 315 2.11 15.83 -4.46
C ALA A 315 0.61 15.53 -4.35
N HIS A 316 0.08 15.34 -3.14
CA HIS A 316 -1.36 15.19 -2.92
C HIS A 316 -2.15 16.36 -3.51
N ARG A 317 -3.31 16.05 -4.11
CA ARG A 317 -4.18 17.01 -4.83
C ARG A 317 -5.58 17.02 -4.22
N GLY A 318 -6.40 17.99 -4.63
CA GLY A 318 -7.79 18.12 -4.19
C GLY A 318 -7.90 18.21 -2.66
N ASP A 319 -8.94 17.56 -2.12
CA ASP A 319 -9.26 17.54 -0.69
C ASP A 319 -8.12 16.97 0.15
N LEU A 320 -7.35 16.03 -0.39
CA LEU A 320 -6.20 15.44 0.32
C LEU A 320 -5.05 16.42 0.55
N LYS A 321 -4.90 17.46 -0.26
CA LYS A 321 -3.86 18.49 -0.05
C LYS A 321 -4.06 19.23 1.28
N ALA A 322 -5.30 19.40 1.72
CA ALA A 322 -5.62 20.04 3.00
C ALA A 322 -5.23 19.16 4.20
N ILE A 323 -5.22 17.83 4.00
CA ILE A 323 -4.87 16.84 5.02
C ILE A 323 -3.35 16.65 5.04
N PHE A 324 -2.75 16.28 3.90
CA PHE A 324 -1.33 15.95 3.75
C PHE A 324 -0.48 17.18 3.46
N GLN A 325 -0.40 18.10 4.42
CA GLN A 325 0.42 19.30 4.30
C GLN A 325 1.86 19.05 4.76
N VAL A 326 2.83 19.21 3.87
CA VAL A 326 4.27 19.05 4.21
C VAL A 326 4.69 19.96 5.36
N ARG A 327 4.09 21.16 5.47
CA ARG A 327 4.37 22.11 6.57
C ARG A 327 4.01 21.56 7.95
N LYS A 328 3.06 20.61 8.03
CA LYS A 328 2.65 19.95 9.27
C LYS A 328 3.51 18.72 9.59
N LEU A 329 4.40 18.30 8.67
CA LEU A 329 5.32 17.19 8.91
C LEU A 329 6.56 17.64 9.66
N HIS A 330 6.88 16.92 10.74
CA HIS A 330 8.17 17.05 11.39
C HIS A 330 9.23 16.30 10.59
N LEU A 331 9.95 16.99 9.68
CA LEU A 331 10.90 16.35 8.76
C LEU A 331 12.00 15.54 9.47
N GLY A 332 12.41 15.92 10.68
CA GLY A 332 13.36 15.14 11.48
C GLY A 332 12.78 13.80 11.96
N HIS A 333 11.47 13.73 12.23
CA HIS A 333 10.81 12.49 12.63
C HIS A 333 10.61 11.59 11.42
N VAL A 334 10.28 12.19 10.27
CA VAL A 334 10.24 11.48 8.98
C VAL A 334 11.63 10.95 8.61
N ALA A 335 12.71 11.72 8.78
CA ALA A 335 14.07 11.21 8.55
C ALA A 335 14.38 10.00 9.46
N LYS A 336 13.99 10.07 10.73
CA LYS A 336 14.11 8.97 11.69
C LYS A 336 13.28 7.73 11.31
N SER A 337 12.14 7.89 10.63
CA SER A 337 11.40 6.75 10.07
C SER A 337 12.08 6.08 8.86
N PHE A 338 13.19 6.63 8.37
CA PHE A 338 14.10 5.98 7.42
C PHE A 338 15.45 5.62 8.08
N GLY A 339 15.53 5.70 9.42
CA GLY A 339 16.74 5.44 10.21
C GLY A 339 17.89 6.41 9.95
N LEU A 340 17.59 7.61 9.45
CA LEU A 340 18.56 8.67 9.21
C LEU A 340 18.68 9.55 10.46
N SER A 341 19.91 9.75 10.94
CA SER A 341 20.23 10.65 12.06
C SER A 341 20.59 12.07 11.62
N ASP A 342 20.85 12.28 10.33
CA ASP A 342 21.24 13.58 9.79
C ASP A 342 20.08 14.59 9.79
N ALA A 343 20.40 15.87 9.98
CA ALA A 343 19.43 16.94 9.82
C ALA A 343 18.81 16.92 8.40
N PRO A 344 17.48 17.11 8.24
CA PRO A 344 16.82 17.04 6.93
C PRO A 344 17.39 17.99 5.85
N SER A 345 17.96 19.13 6.26
CA SER A 345 18.62 20.08 5.36
C SER A 345 19.85 19.48 4.66
N LEU A 346 20.61 18.64 5.36
CA LEU A 346 21.77 17.93 4.82
C LEU A 346 21.36 16.85 3.83
N LEU A 347 20.17 16.26 4.04
CA LEU A 347 19.56 15.29 3.14
C LEU A 347 18.96 15.95 1.90
N GLY A 348 18.82 17.28 1.79
CA GLY A 348 18.17 17.96 0.66
C GLY A 348 18.98 18.04 -0.66
N LYS A 349 20.29 17.76 -0.65
CA LYS A 349 21.14 17.85 -1.86
C LYS A 349 20.96 16.62 -2.77
N SER A 350 20.01 16.68 -3.70
CA SER A 350 19.65 15.59 -4.63
C SER A 350 20.85 15.04 -5.41
N GLN A 351 21.19 13.76 -5.16
CA GLN A 351 22.07 12.96 -6.02
C GLN A 351 21.30 12.31 -7.20
N SER A 352 19.96 12.35 -7.20
CA SER A 352 19.14 11.79 -8.28
C SER A 352 19.35 12.51 -9.61
N LYS A 353 19.66 13.82 -9.60
CA LYS A 353 20.13 14.53 -10.81
C LYS A 353 21.45 13.98 -11.34
N LYS A 354 22.35 13.51 -10.46
CA LYS A 354 23.62 12.90 -10.85
C LYS A 354 23.38 11.49 -11.43
N ARG A 355 22.64 10.62 -10.74
CA ARG A 355 22.26 9.28 -11.22
C ARG A 355 21.49 9.30 -12.55
N SER A 356 20.55 10.23 -12.73
CA SER A 356 19.84 10.45 -14.01
C SER A 356 20.78 10.88 -15.14
N ARG A 357 21.70 11.81 -14.87
CA ARG A 357 22.73 12.23 -15.82
C ARG A 357 23.68 11.09 -16.17
N ASP A 358 24.12 10.32 -15.18
CA ASP A 358 25.05 9.20 -15.36
C ASP A 358 24.38 8.04 -16.12
N ALA A 359 23.12 7.72 -15.83
CA ALA A 359 22.34 6.73 -16.59
C ALA A 359 22.12 7.17 -18.04
N LYS A 360 21.80 8.46 -18.27
CA LYS A 360 21.65 9.03 -19.62
C LYS A 360 22.99 9.03 -20.37
N ALA A 361 24.09 9.36 -19.71
CA ALA A 361 25.44 9.32 -20.26
C ALA A 361 25.87 7.88 -20.60
N MET A 362 25.58 6.90 -19.74
CA MET A 362 25.88 5.49 -19.97
C MET A 362 25.07 4.93 -21.15
N LYS A 363 23.79 5.32 -21.28
CA LYS A 363 22.92 4.95 -22.41
C LYS A 363 23.42 5.55 -23.73
N MET A 364 23.84 6.82 -23.72
CA MET A 364 24.46 7.47 -24.89
C MET A 364 25.80 6.82 -25.29
N ARG A 365 26.62 6.43 -24.31
CA ARG A 365 27.91 5.78 -24.55
C ARG A 365 27.75 4.37 -25.14
N LYS A 366 26.76 3.59 -24.66
CA LYS A 366 26.36 2.30 -25.26
C LYS A 366 25.81 2.46 -26.69
N ALA A 367 25.02 3.51 -26.94
CA ALA A 367 24.49 3.80 -28.28
C ALA A 367 25.59 4.18 -29.28
N LYS A 368 26.56 5.01 -28.89
CA LYS A 368 27.74 5.33 -29.71
C LYS A 368 28.55 4.08 -30.03
N LYS A 369 28.84 3.22 -29.04
CA LYS A 369 29.63 1.99 -29.24
C LYS A 369 28.98 1.02 -30.25
N ARG A 370 27.64 0.91 -30.27
CA ARG A 370 26.89 0.13 -31.27
C ARG A 370 26.93 0.73 -32.68
N LYS A 371 27.11 2.04 -32.81
CA LYS A 371 27.19 2.74 -34.12
C LYS A 371 28.55 2.52 -34.81
N TYR A 372 29.63 2.33 -34.03
CA TYR A 372 30.98 2.08 -34.54
C TYR A 372 31.34 0.59 -34.71
N MET A 373 30.47 -0.34 -34.31
CA MET A 373 30.67 -1.79 -34.47
C MET A 373 29.78 -2.42 -35.56
N ARG A 374 29.29 -1.64 -36.53
CA ARG A 374 28.65 -2.24 -37.72
C ARG A 374 29.74 -2.88 -38.59
N PRO A 375 29.67 -4.19 -38.92
CA PRO A 375 30.60 -4.80 -39.85
C PRO A 375 30.47 -4.14 -41.22
N ALA A 376 31.60 -3.79 -41.82
CA ALA A 376 31.68 -3.54 -43.26
C ALA A 376 31.56 -4.89 -43.97
N GLN A 377 30.37 -5.19 -44.48
CA GLN A 377 30.06 -6.26 -45.44
C GLN A 377 28.96 -5.70 -46.33
N MET A 378 28.95 -5.77 -47.66
CA MET A 378 29.86 -6.24 -48.70
C MET A 378 29.48 -5.41 -49.94
N GLY A 379 30.46 -5.10 -50.79
CA GLY A 379 30.24 -4.44 -52.08
C GLY A 379 31.37 -4.84 -53.02
N GLU A 380 31.31 -6.08 -53.50
CA GLU A 380 31.82 -6.52 -54.80
C GLU A 380 30.64 -7.08 -55.59
#